data_AF-A0A2W6U1N7-F1
#
_entry.id   AF-A0A2W6U1N7-F1
#
_cell.length_a   1.000
_cell.length_b   1.000
_cell.length_c   1.000
_cell.angle_alpha   90.00
_cell.angle_beta   90.00
_cell.angle_gamma   90.00
#
_symmetry.space_group_name_H-M   'P 1'
#
loop_
_entity.id
_entity.type
_entity.pdbx_description
1 polymer ?
#
loop_
_entity_poly.entity_id
_entity_poly.type
_entity_poly.pdbx_seq_one_letter_code
_entity_poly.pdbx_strand_id
1 'polypeptide(L)'
;MLSYGQIAAIVVFVLALLGVYRSLSSQKDATIQALKEQLELLKLQLAQAGSQPPDVAVQAASRRIAMITDEISRLHQDADATAETIARKEQELEGAKDELSQLREQVDRAEQLFDGFSCPKCKAPMNTRVFHSEMVEHNGRDFDIDHEFVTYECGLELMDGAEARPCRASK
;
A
#
# COMPACT_ATOMS: atom_id res chain seq x y z
N MET A 1 -32.32 45.04 -33.94
CA MET A 1 -33.30 44.14 -34.59
C MET A 1 -32.99 42.73 -34.11
N LEU A 2 -33.75 42.19 -33.15
CA LEU A 2 -33.63 40.76 -32.84
C LEU A 2 -34.02 40.00 -34.11
N SER A 3 -33.10 39.23 -34.66
CA SER A 3 -33.35 38.41 -35.84
C SER A 3 -34.39 37.33 -35.47
N TYR A 4 -35.32 37.05 -36.38
CA TYR A 4 -36.42 36.08 -36.22
C TYR A 4 -35.97 34.72 -35.63
N GLY A 5 -34.70 34.33 -35.88
CA GLY A 5 -34.07 33.15 -35.30
C GLY A 5 -33.95 33.17 -33.77
N GLN A 6 -33.71 34.32 -33.14
CA GLN A 6 -33.65 34.42 -31.67
C GLN A 6 -35.02 34.21 -31.03
N ILE A 7 -36.09 34.73 -31.65
CA ILE A 7 -37.46 34.52 -31.18
C ILE A 7 -37.86 33.06 -31.34
N ALA A 8 -37.53 32.43 -32.48
CA ALA A 8 -37.80 31.02 -32.72
C ALA A 8 -37.10 30.11 -31.69
N ALA A 9 -35.84 30.41 -31.36
CA ALA A 9 -35.08 29.65 -30.36
C ALA A 9 -35.71 29.75 -28.95
N ILE A 10 -36.17 30.94 -28.55
CA ILE A 10 -36.86 31.14 -27.27
C ILE A 10 -38.17 30.36 -27.22
N VAL A 11 -38.96 30.39 -28.29
CA VAL A 11 -40.25 29.66 -28.36
C VAL A 11 -40.04 28.15 -28.27
N VAL A 12 -39.06 27.60 -29.00
CA VAL A 12 -38.72 26.17 -28.92
C VAL A 12 -38.25 25.79 -27.52
N PHE A 13 -37.44 26.64 -26.89
CA PHE A 13 -36.96 26.43 -25.52
C PHE A 13 -38.10 26.42 -24.50
N VAL A 14 -39.05 27.36 -24.60
CA VAL A 14 -40.23 27.41 -23.71
C VAL A 14 -41.13 26.19 -23.91
N LEU A 15 -41.36 25.76 -25.15
CA LEU A 15 -42.14 24.55 -25.43
C LEU A 15 -41.46 23.28 -24.90
N ALA A 16 -40.12 23.19 -25.02
CA ALA A 16 -39.36 22.09 -24.45
C ALA A 16 -39.47 22.06 -22.92
N LEU A 17 -39.37 23.21 -22.25
CA LEU A 17 -39.56 23.33 -20.80
C LEU A 17 -40.98 22.91 -20.37
N LEU A 18 -42.00 23.31 -21.12
CA LEU A 18 -43.39 22.91 -20.84
C LEU A 18 -43.60 21.40 -21.02
N GLY A 19 -42.94 20.79 -22.01
CA GLY A 19 -42.96 19.34 -22.22
C GLY A 19 -42.34 18.58 -21.04
N VAL A 20 -41.16 19.03 -20.57
CA VAL A 20 -40.48 18.44 -19.40
C VAL A 20 -41.34 18.63 -18.13
N TYR A 21 -41.91 19.81 -17.93
CA TYR A 21 -42.78 20.10 -16.79
C TYR A 21 -44.01 19.20 -16.75
N ARG A 22 -44.69 19.01 -17.88
CA ARG A 22 -45.85 18.09 -17.96
C ARG A 22 -45.46 16.63 -17.71
N SER A 23 -44.33 16.19 -18.25
CA SER A 23 -43.81 14.84 -18.00
C SER A 23 -43.54 14.62 -16.51
N LEU A 24 -42.89 15.59 -15.85
CA LEU A 24 -42.60 15.53 -14.43
C LEU A 24 -43.88 15.55 -13.57
N SER A 25 -44.88 16.34 -13.96
CA SER A 25 -46.19 16.37 -13.29
C SER A 25 -46.89 15.02 -13.39
N SER A 26 -46.91 14.42 -14.58
CA SER A 26 -47.52 13.09 -14.77
C SER A 26 -46.80 11.99 -13.99
N GLN A 27 -45.46 12.06 -13.87
CA GLN A 27 -44.70 11.14 -13.02
C GLN A 27 -45.00 11.35 -11.54
N LYS A 28 -45.14 12.60 -11.09
CA LYS A 28 -45.55 12.91 -9.71
C LYS A 28 -46.94 12.38 -9.39
N ASP A 29 -47.90 12.54 -10.29
CA ASP A 29 -49.27 12.02 -10.10
C ASP A 29 -49.28 10.48 -10.04
N ALA A 30 -48.53 9.81 -10.92
CA ALA A 30 -48.37 8.36 -10.88
C ALA A 30 -47.70 7.88 -9.58
N THR A 31 -46.71 8.63 -9.08
CA THR A 31 -46.03 8.31 -7.81
C THR A 31 -46.98 8.51 -6.63
N ILE A 32 -47.78 9.59 -6.63
CA ILE A 32 -48.79 9.84 -5.59
C ILE A 32 -49.86 8.75 -5.61
N GLN A 33 -50.29 8.30 -6.79
CA GLN A 33 -51.28 7.24 -6.93
C GLN A 33 -50.72 5.89 -6.46
N ALA A 34 -49.47 5.57 -6.82
CA ALA A 34 -48.77 4.39 -6.33
C ALA A 34 -48.56 4.43 -4.79
N LEU A 35 -48.20 5.59 -4.24
CA LEU A 35 -48.07 5.80 -2.79
C LEU A 35 -49.42 5.65 -2.07
N LYS A 36 -50.52 6.13 -2.65
CA LYS A 36 -51.88 5.95 -2.11
C LYS A 36 -52.31 4.50 -2.14
N GLU A 37 -52.04 3.78 -3.23
CA GLU A 37 -52.31 2.35 -3.34
C GLU A 37 -51.50 1.54 -2.33
N GLN A 38 -50.22 1.86 -2.14
CA GLN A 38 -49.40 1.27 -1.08
C GLN A 38 -49.96 1.59 0.31
N LEU A 39 -50.38 2.82 0.58
CA LEU A 39 -50.99 3.21 1.85
C LEU A 39 -52.27 2.44 2.14
N GLU A 40 -53.16 2.29 1.15
CA GLU A 40 -54.39 1.50 1.29
C GLU A 40 -54.07 0.00 1.48
N LEU A 41 -53.10 -0.53 0.74
CA LEU A 41 -52.68 -1.93 0.87
C LEU A 41 -52.05 -2.19 2.25
N LEU A 42 -51.21 -1.28 2.75
CA LEU A 42 -50.67 -1.32 4.11
C LEU A 42 -51.76 -1.21 5.17
N LYS A 43 -52.75 -0.32 5.01
CA LYS A 43 -53.91 -0.24 5.92
C LYS A 43 -54.71 -1.54 5.93
N LEU A 44 -54.92 -2.15 4.77
CA LEU A 44 -55.66 -3.40 4.63
C LEU A 44 -54.88 -4.56 5.26
N GLN A 45 -53.56 -4.60 5.07
CA GLN A 45 -52.66 -5.51 5.78
C GLN A 45 -52.65 -5.29 7.28
N LEU A 46 -52.73 -4.03 7.75
CA LEU A 46 -52.76 -3.70 9.17
C LEU A 46 -54.11 -4.08 9.81
N ALA A 47 -55.22 -3.87 9.09
CA ALA A 47 -56.56 -4.32 9.51
C ALA A 47 -56.66 -5.85 9.52
N GLN A 48 -56.05 -6.52 8.55
CA GLN A 48 -55.96 -7.97 8.49
C GLN A 48 -55.00 -8.54 9.54
N ALA A 49 -53.88 -7.87 9.83
CA ALA A 49 -52.97 -8.22 10.92
C ALA A 49 -53.58 -7.93 12.30
N GLY A 50 -54.45 -6.92 12.41
CA GLY A 50 -55.25 -6.66 13.61
C GLY A 50 -56.30 -7.75 13.90
N SER A 51 -56.59 -8.62 12.92
CA SER A 51 -57.41 -9.83 13.09
C SER A 51 -56.59 -11.09 13.42
N GLN A 52 -55.26 -11.03 13.35
CA GLN A 52 -54.37 -12.05 13.92
C GLN A 52 -54.01 -11.66 15.37
N PRO A 53 -53.86 -12.63 16.30
CA PRO A 53 -53.52 -12.31 17.67
C PRO A 53 -52.17 -11.54 17.71
N PRO A 54 -52.13 -10.32 18.28
CA PRO A 54 -50.94 -9.45 18.28
C PRO A 54 -49.71 -10.12 18.91
N ASP A 55 -49.91 -11.19 19.68
CA ASP A 55 -48.88 -11.97 20.33
C ASP A 55 -47.85 -12.56 19.36
N VAL A 56 -48.27 -13.10 18.21
CA VAL A 56 -47.36 -13.86 17.33
C VAL A 56 -46.39 -12.94 16.57
N ALA A 57 -46.90 -11.81 16.07
CA ALA A 57 -46.08 -10.82 15.37
C ALA A 57 -45.11 -10.11 16.33
N VAL A 58 -45.58 -9.77 17.54
CA VAL A 58 -44.74 -9.17 18.59
C VAL A 58 -43.68 -10.18 19.06
N GLN A 59 -44.03 -11.45 19.26
CA GLN A 59 -43.06 -12.49 19.62
C GLN A 59 -42.02 -12.71 18.51
N ALA A 60 -42.42 -12.72 17.24
CA ALA A 60 -41.49 -12.87 16.12
C ALA A 60 -40.53 -11.67 16.00
N ALA A 61 -41.04 -10.45 16.16
CA ALA A 61 -40.22 -9.24 16.18
C ALA A 61 -39.25 -9.23 17.37
N SER A 62 -39.73 -9.55 18.58
CA SER A 62 -38.90 -9.65 19.78
C SER A 62 -37.81 -10.71 19.65
N ARG A 63 -38.09 -11.87 19.05
CA ARG A 63 -37.06 -12.89 18.76
C ARG A 63 -36.00 -12.38 17.78
N ARG A 64 -36.40 -11.66 16.73
CA ARG A 64 -35.45 -11.06 15.78
C ARG A 64 -34.60 -9.98 16.42
N ILE A 65 -35.20 -9.11 17.23
CA ILE A 65 -34.46 -8.09 17.98
C ILE A 65 -33.46 -8.75 18.92
N ALA A 66 -33.85 -9.81 19.64
CA ALA A 66 -32.95 -10.56 20.51
C ALA A 66 -31.77 -11.18 19.74
N MET A 67 -32.03 -11.84 18.61
CA MET A 67 -30.97 -12.41 17.76
C MET A 67 -30.03 -11.33 17.20
N ILE A 68 -30.57 -10.20 16.74
CA ILE A 68 -29.76 -9.10 16.22
C ILE A 68 -28.93 -8.47 17.35
N THR A 69 -29.49 -8.33 18.55
CA THR A 69 -28.78 -7.78 19.70
C THR A 69 -27.62 -8.69 20.12
N ASP A 70 -27.85 -10.01 20.14
CA ASP A 70 -26.83 -11.01 20.43
C ASP A 70 -25.71 -10.98 19.38
N GLU A 71 -26.06 -10.91 18.10
CA GLU A 71 -25.09 -10.82 17.01
C GLU A 71 -24.28 -9.52 17.07
N ILE A 72 -24.92 -8.38 17.36
CA ILE A 72 -24.22 -7.10 17.57
C ILE A 72 -23.25 -7.20 18.74
N SER A 73 -23.66 -7.84 19.84
CA SER A 73 -22.80 -8.03 21.00
C SER A 73 -21.59 -8.89 20.67
N ARG A 74 -21.77 -9.97 19.90
CA ARG A 74 -20.67 -10.83 19.45
C ARG A 74 -19.72 -10.07 18.53
N LEU A 75 -20.26 -9.36 17.53
CA LEU A 75 -19.44 -8.58 16.60
C LEU A 75 -18.65 -7.49 17.31
N HIS A 76 -19.19 -6.88 18.37
CA HIS A 76 -18.46 -5.90 19.16
C HIS A 76 -17.27 -6.54 19.89
N GLN A 77 -17.48 -7.71 20.50
CA GLN A 77 -16.40 -8.45 21.17
C GLN A 77 -15.31 -8.88 20.18
N ASP A 78 -15.71 -9.34 19.00
CA ASP A 78 -14.77 -9.71 17.93
C ASP A 78 -13.99 -8.48 17.42
N ALA A 79 -14.65 -7.33 17.30
CA ALA A 79 -14.01 -6.08 16.91
C ALA A 79 -12.96 -5.64 17.95
N ASP A 80 -13.30 -5.71 19.24
CA ASP A 80 -12.38 -5.35 20.33
C ASP A 80 -11.15 -6.29 20.36
N ALA A 81 -11.38 -7.61 20.24
CA ALA A 81 -10.30 -8.60 20.18
C ALA A 81 -9.40 -8.43 18.94
N THR A 82 -10.01 -8.05 17.82
CA THR A 82 -9.27 -7.76 16.57
C THR A 82 -8.45 -6.48 16.72
N ALA A 83 -9.00 -5.43 17.34
CA ALA A 83 -8.30 -4.18 17.60
C ALA A 83 -7.07 -4.40 18.50
N GLU A 84 -7.18 -5.20 19.56
CA GLU A 84 -6.04 -5.57 20.40
C GLU A 84 -4.97 -6.33 19.61
N THR A 85 -5.39 -7.27 18.76
CA THR A 85 -4.47 -8.03 17.91
C THR A 85 -3.74 -7.14 16.92
N ILE A 86 -4.44 -6.18 16.30
CA ILE A 86 -3.84 -5.20 15.38
C ILE A 86 -2.82 -4.36 16.13
N ALA A 87 -3.18 -3.78 17.28
CA ALA A 87 -2.28 -2.94 18.06
C ALA A 87 -0.99 -3.69 18.45
N ARG A 88 -1.11 -4.96 18.87
CA ARG A 88 0.06 -5.81 19.15
C ARG A 88 0.92 -6.02 17.91
N LYS A 89 0.31 -6.31 16.76
CA LYS A 89 1.05 -6.52 15.50
C LYS A 89 1.72 -5.25 14.98
N GLU A 90 1.11 -4.09 15.18
CA GLU A 90 1.74 -2.80 14.87
C GLU A 90 2.97 -2.56 15.76
N GLN A 91 2.89 -2.88 17.05
CA GLN A 91 4.03 -2.79 17.95
C GLN A 91 5.16 -3.77 17.56
N GLU A 92 4.83 -5.02 17.25
CA GLU A 92 5.81 -6.00 16.75
C GLU A 92 6.49 -5.53 15.45
N LEU A 93 5.70 -4.95 14.52
CA LEU A 93 6.21 -4.43 13.26
C LEU A 93 7.17 -3.25 13.47
N GLU A 94 6.84 -2.36 14.41
CA GLU A 94 7.72 -1.23 14.73
C GLU A 94 9.03 -1.71 15.37
N GLY A 95 8.97 -2.65 16.31
CA GLY A 95 10.17 -3.27 16.87
C GLY A 95 11.05 -3.94 15.80
N ALA A 96 10.43 -4.66 14.86
CA ALA A 96 11.17 -5.29 13.76
C ALA A 96 11.82 -4.26 12.82
N LYS A 97 11.21 -3.11 12.59
CA LYS A 97 11.83 -2.02 11.81
C LYS A 97 13.01 -1.42 12.54
N ASP A 98 12.89 -1.22 13.86
CA ASP A 98 13.99 -0.71 14.69
C ASP A 98 15.18 -1.67 14.64
N GLU A 99 14.95 -2.97 14.83
CA GLU A 99 16.00 -4.00 14.71
C GLU A 99 16.64 -3.99 13.31
N LEU A 100 15.84 -3.88 12.26
CA LEU A 100 16.34 -3.83 10.89
C LEU A 100 17.17 -2.57 10.62
N SER A 101 16.78 -1.43 11.19
CA SER A 101 17.56 -0.19 11.08
C SER A 101 18.91 -0.32 11.79
N GLN A 102 18.92 -0.87 13.01
CA GLN A 102 20.16 -1.14 13.75
C GLN A 102 21.07 -2.11 13.01
N LEU A 103 20.50 -3.17 12.43
CA LEU A 103 21.28 -4.15 11.67
C LEU A 103 21.89 -3.52 10.42
N ARG A 104 21.15 -2.66 9.70
CA ARG A 104 21.68 -1.92 8.56
C ARG A 104 22.86 -1.04 8.96
N GLU A 105 22.74 -0.30 10.06
CA GLU A 105 23.87 0.50 10.54
C GLU A 105 25.07 -0.36 10.93
N GLN A 106 24.85 -1.55 11.51
CA GLN A 106 25.94 -2.47 11.83
C GLN A 106 26.63 -3.00 10.56
N VAL A 107 25.84 -3.33 9.53
CA VAL A 107 26.37 -3.74 8.22
C VAL A 107 27.15 -2.61 7.57
N ASP A 108 26.62 -1.39 7.53
CA ASP A 108 27.30 -0.22 6.95
C ASP A 108 28.63 0.05 7.68
N ARG A 109 28.65 -0.04 9.01
CA ARG A 109 29.88 0.07 9.80
C ARG A 109 30.87 -1.05 9.48
N ALA A 110 30.40 -2.28 9.32
CA ALA A 110 31.25 -3.40 8.94
C ALA A 110 31.82 -3.20 7.53
N GLU A 111 31.00 -2.78 6.56
CA GLU A 111 31.44 -2.49 5.20
C GLU A 111 32.52 -1.40 5.16
N GLN A 112 32.38 -0.34 5.95
CA GLN A 112 33.43 0.69 6.09
C GLN A 112 34.73 0.14 6.65
N LEU A 113 34.67 -0.79 7.62
CA LEU A 113 35.86 -1.43 8.18
C LEU A 113 36.54 -2.39 7.18
N PHE A 114 35.75 -3.00 6.29
CA PHE A 114 36.26 -3.90 5.24
C PHE A 114 36.65 -3.17 3.95
N ASP A 115 36.46 -1.85 3.88
CA ASP A 115 36.89 -1.04 2.75
C ASP A 115 38.43 -1.06 2.67
N GLY A 116 38.95 -1.40 1.48
CA GLY A 116 40.39 -1.66 1.28
C GLY A 116 40.87 -3.09 1.56
N PHE A 117 40.08 -3.92 2.25
CA PHE A 117 40.36 -5.36 2.46
C PHE A 117 39.54 -6.27 1.55
N SER A 118 38.76 -5.69 0.65
CA SER A 118 37.85 -6.41 -0.24
C SER A 118 38.15 -6.07 -1.69
N CYS A 119 37.97 -7.04 -2.57
CA CYS A 119 38.16 -6.87 -4.01
C CYS A 119 37.20 -5.77 -4.51
N PRO A 120 37.68 -4.77 -5.27
CA PRO A 120 36.85 -3.66 -5.75
C PRO A 120 35.77 -4.12 -6.74
N LYS A 121 35.94 -5.28 -7.40
CA LYS A 121 35.02 -5.80 -8.41
C LYS A 121 33.92 -6.69 -7.83
N CYS A 122 34.26 -7.61 -6.93
CA CYS A 122 33.33 -8.66 -6.46
C CYS A 122 33.21 -8.76 -4.94
N LYS A 123 33.87 -7.87 -4.19
CA LYS A 123 33.90 -7.84 -2.72
C LYS A 123 34.45 -9.09 -2.05
N ALA A 124 35.10 -10.00 -2.78
CA ALA A 124 35.83 -11.12 -2.19
C ALA A 124 36.95 -10.61 -1.25
N PRO A 125 37.20 -11.28 -0.12
CA PRO A 125 38.19 -10.83 0.85
C PRO A 125 39.62 -10.89 0.30
N MET A 126 40.46 -10.02 0.84
CA MET A 126 41.91 -10.02 0.61
C MET A 126 42.52 -11.26 1.25
N ASN A 127 43.30 -11.99 0.47
CA ASN A 127 44.00 -13.20 0.90
C ASN A 127 45.36 -12.86 1.49
N THR A 128 46.18 -12.08 0.76
CA THR A 128 47.51 -11.67 1.24
C THR A 128 47.87 -10.26 0.77
N ARG A 129 48.66 -9.54 1.60
CA ARG A 129 49.30 -8.26 1.27
C ARG A 129 50.75 -8.33 1.73
N VAL A 130 51.69 -8.24 0.80
CA VAL A 130 53.13 -8.33 1.07
C VAL A 130 53.88 -7.21 0.38
N PHE A 131 54.94 -6.73 1.04
CA PHE A 131 55.82 -5.69 0.54
C PHE A 131 57.19 -6.30 0.23
N HIS A 132 57.73 -6.00 -0.95
CA HIS A 132 59.06 -6.44 -1.37
C HIS A 132 59.89 -5.23 -1.75
N SER A 133 61.07 -5.09 -1.16
CA SER A 133 62.02 -4.02 -1.50
C SER A 133 63.07 -4.53 -2.48
N GLU A 134 63.28 -3.81 -3.57
CA GLU A 134 64.33 -4.05 -4.55
C GLU A 134 65.26 -2.84 -4.63
N MET A 135 66.58 -3.08 -4.63
CA MET A 135 67.57 -2.04 -4.86
C MET A 135 67.91 -1.97 -6.34
N VAL A 136 67.73 -0.80 -6.95
CA VAL A 136 67.99 -0.59 -8.38
C VAL A 136 69.00 0.54 -8.56
N GLU A 137 70.10 0.28 -9.26
CA GLU A 137 71.09 1.30 -9.58
C GLU A 137 70.66 2.08 -10.83
N HIS A 138 70.50 3.40 -10.72
CA HIS A 138 70.22 4.30 -11.84
C HIS A 138 71.17 5.50 -11.81
N ASN A 139 72.03 5.62 -12.83
CA ASN A 139 73.06 6.67 -12.96
C ASN A 139 74.07 6.72 -11.79
N GLY A 140 74.52 5.56 -11.30
CA GLY A 140 75.50 5.47 -10.21
C GLY A 140 74.95 5.85 -8.83
N ARG A 141 73.62 5.83 -8.69
CA ARG A 141 72.91 5.98 -7.42
C ARG A 141 71.98 4.78 -7.23
N ASP A 142 72.03 4.21 -6.04
CA ASP A 142 71.12 3.14 -5.65
C ASP A 142 69.79 3.75 -5.19
N PHE A 143 68.70 3.15 -5.66
CA PHE A 143 67.34 3.49 -5.26
C PHE A 143 66.66 2.26 -4.67
N ASP A 144 66.08 2.42 -3.47
CA ASP A 144 65.20 1.41 -2.89
C ASP A 144 63.79 1.63 -3.43
N ILE A 145 63.25 0.62 -4.11
CA ILE A 145 61.87 0.61 -4.61
C ILE A 145 61.10 -0.44 -3.83
N ASP A 146 60.04 0.00 -3.14
CA ASP A 146 59.11 -0.89 -2.46
C ASP A 146 57.95 -1.25 -3.38
N HIS A 147 57.78 -2.54 -3.63
CA HIS A 147 56.68 -3.11 -4.39
C HIS A 147 55.61 -3.68 -3.45
N GLU A 148 54.37 -3.27 -3.67
CA GLU A 148 53.20 -3.79 -2.99
C GLU A 148 52.52 -4.88 -3.83
N PHE A 149 52.34 -6.07 -3.26
CA PHE A 149 51.57 -7.15 -3.86
C PHE A 149 50.35 -7.49 -3.02
N VAL A 150 49.17 -7.40 -3.62
CA VAL A 150 47.88 -7.73 -2.99
C VAL A 150 47.21 -8.84 -3.77
N THR A 151 46.81 -9.92 -3.09
CA THR A 151 46.02 -11.00 -3.68
C THR A 151 44.67 -11.13 -2.99
N TYR A 152 43.63 -11.40 -3.77
CA TYR A 152 42.27 -11.63 -3.27
C TYR A 152 41.81 -13.06 -3.55
N GLU A 153 40.88 -13.59 -2.76
CA GLU A 153 40.38 -14.96 -2.94
C GLU A 153 39.71 -15.21 -4.31
N CYS A 154 39.14 -14.16 -4.91
CA CYS A 154 38.57 -14.23 -6.26
C CYS A 154 39.62 -14.39 -7.39
N GLY A 155 40.92 -14.38 -7.06
CA GLY A 155 42.03 -14.47 -7.99
C GLY A 155 42.46 -13.15 -8.63
N LEU A 156 41.93 -12.00 -8.17
CA LEU A 156 42.48 -10.68 -8.49
C LEU A 156 43.86 -10.53 -7.83
N GLU A 157 44.84 -10.07 -8.59
CA GLU A 157 46.17 -9.72 -8.08
C GLU A 157 46.49 -8.27 -8.50
N LEU A 158 46.94 -7.47 -7.54
CA LEU A 158 47.40 -6.10 -7.75
C LEU A 158 48.89 -6.01 -7.43
N MET A 159 49.64 -5.31 -8.27
CA MET A 159 51.04 -4.93 -8.05
C MET A 159 51.15 -3.41 -8.16
N ASP A 160 51.55 -2.74 -7.08
CA ASP A 160 51.64 -1.27 -6.99
C ASP A 160 50.34 -0.56 -7.41
N GLY A 161 49.20 -1.16 -7.06
CA GLY A 161 47.87 -0.68 -7.43
C GLY A 161 47.42 -0.99 -8.87
N ALA A 162 48.30 -1.53 -9.72
CA ALA A 162 47.97 -1.96 -11.07
C ALA A 162 47.49 -3.42 -11.11
N GLU A 163 46.51 -3.73 -11.96
CA GLU A 163 45.98 -5.09 -12.11
C GLU A 163 47.00 -6.01 -12.80
N ALA A 164 47.59 -6.93 -12.03
CA ALA A 164 48.48 -7.97 -12.56
C ALA A 164 47.68 -9.18 -13.07
N ARG A 165 46.60 -9.56 -12.37
CA ARG A 165 45.67 -10.61 -12.82
C ARG A 165 44.21 -10.23 -12.55
N PRO A 166 43.29 -10.49 -13.49
CA PRO A 166 41.90 -10.09 -13.34
C PRO A 166 41.11 -10.93 -12.34
N CYS A 167 40.14 -10.29 -11.70
CA CYS A 167 39.13 -10.95 -10.89
C CYS A 167 38.33 -11.99 -11.71
N ARG A 168 38.22 -13.23 -11.22
CA ARG A 168 37.49 -14.31 -11.92
C ARG A 168 35.98 -14.08 -11.98
N ALA A 169 35.41 -13.37 -11.01
CA ALA A 169 33.98 -13.05 -10.96
C ALA A 169 33.57 -11.89 -11.89
N SER A 170 34.53 -11.27 -12.59
CA SER A 170 34.28 -10.19 -13.57
C SER A 170 34.16 -10.70 -15.01
N LYS A 171 34.15 -12.03 -15.21
CA LYS A 171 33.98 -12.67 -16.51
C LYS A 171 32.56 -13.17 -16.71
#